data_AF-A0A959UQI3-F1
#
_entry.id   AF-A0A959UQI3-F1
#
_cell.length_a   1.000
_cell.length_b   1.000
_cell.length_c   1.000
_cell.angle_alpha   90.00
_cell.angle_beta   90.00
_cell.angle_gamma   90.00
#
_symmetry.space_group_name_H-M   'P 1'
#
loop_
_entity.id
_entity.type
_entity.pdbx_description
1 polymer ?
#
loop_
_entity_poly.entity_id
_entity_poly.type
_entity_poly.pdbx_seq_one_letter_code
_entity_poly.pdbx_strand_id
1 'polypeptide(L)'
;YYLTVLDCTNGDHAREKEGLLKGLAGTQYDPAYFAAYAQSEQQKANRSWADHNARMRSNQAAFDASQAAHRDMVNGVNDAQMGIYRSQSESFDRGQGAWVDMMREEQNAVNPYTGEQFKIESGSQRYYMDQYGNYYGTDDVLNDPNVGNTTPHEWREVPTEP
;
A
#
# COMPACT_ATOMS: atom_id res chain seq x y z
N TYR A 1 47.37 -48.41 -13.04
CA TYR A 1 48.78 -48.34 -13.47
C TYR A 1 48.99 -49.42 -14.52
N TYR A 2 49.18 -49.03 -15.78
CA TYR A 2 49.66 -49.95 -16.82
C TYR A 2 51.19 -49.93 -16.76
N LEU A 3 51.79 -51.05 -16.35
CA LEU A 3 53.22 -51.27 -16.42
C LEU A 3 53.53 -51.91 -17.77
N THR A 4 54.21 -51.16 -18.64
CA THR A 4 54.74 -51.71 -19.90
C THR A 4 56.09 -52.32 -19.59
N VAL A 5 56.15 -53.66 -19.59
CA VAL A 5 57.39 -54.42 -19.41
C VAL A 5 57.84 -54.90 -20.78
N LEU A 6 59.04 -54.52 -21.19
CA LEU A 6 59.68 -55.01 -22.41
C LEU A 6 60.78 -55.99 -22.00
N ASP A 7 60.71 -57.20 -22.51
CA ASP A 7 61.71 -58.24 -22.28
C ASP A 7 62.78 -58.17 -23.37
N CYS A 8 64.06 -58.25 -23.01
CA CYS A 8 65.16 -58.20 -23.96
C CYS A 8 66.30 -59.16 -23.56
N THR A 9 67.05 -59.64 -24.55
CA THR A 9 68.27 -60.42 -24.36
C THR A 9 69.36 -59.56 -23.69
N ASN A 10 70.14 -60.15 -22.77
CA ASN A 10 71.16 -59.43 -21.98
C ASN A 10 72.16 -58.58 -22.82
N GLY A 11 72.39 -58.92 -24.09
CA GLY A 11 73.26 -58.17 -25.00
C GLY A 11 72.65 -56.89 -25.58
N ASP A 12 71.31 -56.77 -25.62
CA ASP A 12 70.59 -55.71 -26.34
C ASP A 12 69.92 -54.68 -25.40
N HIS A 13 69.98 -54.91 -24.08
CA HIS A 13 69.31 -54.09 -23.08
C HIS A 13 69.60 -52.58 -23.20
N ALA A 14 70.85 -52.19 -23.51
CA ALA A 14 71.20 -50.79 -23.69
C ALA A 14 70.49 -50.16 -24.91
N ARG A 15 70.38 -50.91 -26.01
CA ARG A 15 69.74 -50.47 -27.25
C ARG A 15 68.23 -50.34 -27.07
N GLU A 16 67.61 -51.34 -26.44
CA GLU A 16 66.16 -51.34 -26.19
C GLU A 16 65.76 -50.25 -25.18
N LYS A 17 66.58 -50.01 -24.14
CA LYS A 17 66.40 -48.88 -23.22
C LYS A 17 66.45 -47.54 -23.94
N GLU A 18 67.42 -47.36 -24.84
CA GLU A 18 67.55 -46.13 -25.62
C GLU A 18 66.38 -45.94 -26.59
N GLY A 19 65.93 -47.02 -27.24
CA GLY A 19 64.72 -47.03 -28.08
C GLY A 19 63.46 -46.64 -27.33
N LEU A 20 63.26 -47.20 -26.13
CA LEU A 20 62.14 -46.85 -25.25
C LEU A 20 62.18 -45.39 -24.82
N LEU A 21 63.35 -44.90 -24.37
CA LEU A 21 63.54 -43.51 -23.98
C LEU A 21 63.28 -42.56 -25.15
N LYS A 22 63.73 -42.89 -26.36
CA LYS A 22 63.46 -42.12 -27.58
C LYS A 22 61.99 -42.14 -27.97
N GLY A 23 61.31 -43.29 -27.83
CA GLY A 23 59.87 -43.40 -28.06
C GLY A 23 59.04 -42.56 -27.10
N LEU A 24 59.38 -42.60 -25.81
CA LEU A 24 58.77 -41.75 -24.78
C LEU A 24 59.06 -40.26 -25.01
N ALA A 25 60.31 -39.91 -25.34
CA ALA A 25 60.70 -38.54 -25.62
C ALA A 25 60.05 -37.98 -26.90
N GLY A 26 59.78 -38.84 -27.88
CA GLY A 26 59.08 -38.51 -29.12
C GLY A 26 57.56 -38.54 -29.01
N THR A 27 57.00 -38.94 -27.87
CA THR A 27 55.54 -38.97 -27.69
C THR A 27 55.04 -37.52 -27.61
N GLN A 28 54.36 -37.06 -28.65
CA GLN A 28 53.74 -35.75 -28.67
C GLN A 28 52.28 -35.86 -28.29
N TYR A 29 51.83 -34.95 -27.43
CA TYR A 29 50.41 -34.78 -27.14
C TYR A 29 49.69 -34.25 -28.38
N ASP A 30 48.49 -34.77 -28.66
CA ASP A 30 47.65 -34.27 -29.75
C ASP A 30 47.12 -32.86 -29.43
N PRO A 31 47.60 -31.80 -30.09
CA PRO A 31 47.16 -30.44 -29.81
C PRO A 31 45.71 -30.18 -30.23
N ALA A 32 45.15 -30.97 -31.16
CA ALA A 32 43.76 -30.83 -31.59
C ALA A 32 42.77 -31.18 -30.47
N TYR A 33 43.11 -32.18 -29.65
CA TYR A 33 42.32 -32.55 -28.47
C TYR A 33 42.21 -31.39 -27.47
N PHE A 34 43.33 -30.74 -27.14
CA PHE A 34 43.33 -29.61 -26.19
C PHE A 34 42.62 -28.38 -26.75
N ALA A 35 42.76 -28.12 -28.06
CA ALA A 35 42.03 -27.04 -28.72
C ALA A 35 40.50 -27.28 -28.70
N ALA A 36 40.05 -28.50 -29.01
CA ALA A 36 38.64 -28.87 -28.94
C ALA A 36 38.10 -28.78 -27.51
N TYR A 37 38.87 -29.24 -26.52
CA TYR A 37 38.52 -29.14 -25.11
C TYR A 37 38.37 -27.69 -24.67
N ALA A 38 39.34 -26.82 -24.99
CA ALA A 38 39.31 -25.40 -24.68
C ALA A 38 38.09 -24.70 -25.31
N GLN A 39 37.76 -25.00 -26.57
CA GLN A 39 36.54 -24.48 -27.22
C GLN A 39 35.26 -24.94 -26.50
N SER A 40 35.21 -26.22 -26.08
CA SER A 40 34.04 -26.76 -25.38
C SER A 40 33.81 -26.09 -24.02
N GLU A 41 34.90 -25.84 -23.27
CA GLU A 41 34.83 -25.16 -21.97
C GLU A 41 34.44 -23.69 -22.14
N GLN A 42 34.97 -23.01 -23.17
CA GLN A 42 34.59 -21.64 -23.48
C GLN A 42 33.09 -21.52 -23.83
N GLN A 43 32.54 -22.47 -24.58
CA GLN A 43 31.10 -22.53 -24.88
C GLN A 43 30.26 -22.77 -23.63
N LYS A 44 30.67 -23.69 -22.75
CA LYS A 44 29.98 -23.95 -21.47
C LYS A 44 29.99 -22.71 -20.58
N ALA A 45 31.14 -22.02 -20.49
CA ALA A 45 31.26 -20.79 -19.73
C ALA A 45 30.33 -19.70 -20.28
N ASN A 46 30.28 -19.50 -21.59
CA ASN A 46 29.40 -18.52 -22.23
C ASN A 46 27.91 -18.82 -21.97
N ARG A 47 27.50 -20.09 -22.06
CA ARG A 47 26.12 -20.51 -21.74
C ARG A 47 25.80 -20.28 -20.26
N SER A 48 26.71 -20.67 -19.36
CA SER A 48 26.56 -20.45 -17.92
C SER A 48 26.36 -18.96 -17.59
N TRP A 49 27.16 -18.08 -18.21
CA TRP A 49 27.01 -16.63 -18.06
C TRP A 49 25.69 -16.10 -18.61
N ALA A 50 25.25 -16.59 -19.77
CA ALA A 50 23.96 -16.22 -20.35
C ALA A 50 22.79 -16.62 -19.44
N ASP A 51 22.80 -17.85 -18.93
CA ASP A 51 21.79 -18.37 -18.01
C ASP A 51 21.80 -17.62 -16.68
N HIS A 52 22.98 -17.34 -16.13
CA HIS A 52 23.14 -16.53 -14.93
C HIS A 52 22.55 -15.13 -15.12
N ASN A 53 22.87 -14.46 -16.22
CA ASN A 53 22.36 -13.12 -16.52
C ASN A 53 20.85 -13.13 -16.73
N ALA A 54 20.29 -14.17 -17.35
CA ALA A 54 18.85 -14.35 -17.48
C ALA A 54 18.17 -14.49 -16.10
N ARG A 55 18.74 -15.31 -15.21
CA ARG A 55 18.26 -15.45 -13.83
C ARG A 55 18.33 -14.14 -13.05
N MET A 56 19.43 -13.40 -13.16
CA MET A 56 19.58 -12.11 -12.49
C MET A 56 18.53 -11.09 -12.94
N ARG A 57 18.24 -11.01 -14.25
CA ARG A 57 17.18 -10.14 -14.77
C ARG A 57 15.80 -10.55 -14.25
N SER A 58 15.51 -11.85 -14.23
CA SER A 58 14.24 -12.36 -13.68
C SER A 58 14.10 -12.08 -12.19
N ASN A 59 15.18 -12.27 -11.42
CA ASN A 59 15.20 -12.03 -9.98
C ASN A 59 15.02 -10.53 -9.68
N GLN A 60 15.67 -9.66 -10.45
CA GLN A 60 15.51 -8.22 -10.32
C GLN A 60 14.06 -7.80 -10.58
N ALA A 61 13.46 -8.27 -11.67
CA ALA A 61 12.06 -7.98 -11.98
C ALA A 61 11.10 -8.47 -10.88
N ALA A 62 11.32 -9.67 -10.34
CA ALA A 62 10.51 -10.20 -9.24
C ALA A 62 10.68 -9.40 -7.94
N PHE A 63 11.90 -8.97 -7.64
CA PHE A 63 12.19 -8.13 -6.48
C PHE A 63 11.55 -6.74 -6.61
N ASP A 64 11.66 -6.11 -7.78
CA ASP A 64 11.06 -4.81 -8.06
C ASP A 64 9.53 -4.87 -7.97
N ALA A 65 8.91 -5.94 -8.49
CA ALA A 65 7.48 -6.19 -8.37
C ALA A 65 7.05 -6.41 -6.90
N SER A 66 7.83 -7.18 -6.13
CA SER A 66 7.60 -7.37 -4.70
C SER A 66 7.67 -6.05 -3.92
N GLN A 67 8.65 -5.20 -4.23
CA GLN A 67 8.76 -3.88 -3.61
C GLN A 67 7.63 -2.93 -4.01
N ALA A 68 7.17 -2.98 -5.26
CA ALA A 68 6.00 -2.21 -5.69
C ALA A 68 4.75 -2.65 -4.91
N ALA A 69 4.47 -3.96 -4.87
CA ALA A 69 3.34 -4.51 -4.13
C ALA A 69 3.41 -4.20 -2.62
N HIS A 70 4.61 -4.22 -2.03
CA HIS A 70 4.80 -3.85 -0.62
C HIS A 70 4.49 -2.36 -0.38
N ARG A 71 4.95 -1.47 -1.25
CA ARG A 71 4.63 -0.03 -1.17
C ARG A 71 3.12 0.21 -1.29
N ASP A 72 2.47 -0.44 -2.25
CA ASP A 72 1.03 -0.33 -2.44
C ASP A 72 0.25 -0.84 -1.20
N MET A 73 0.70 -1.96 -0.62
CA MET A 73 0.12 -2.49 0.62
C MET A 73 0.27 -1.53 1.79
N VAL A 74 1.48 -0.98 2.01
CA VAL A 74 1.74 -0.05 3.11
C VAL A 74 0.92 1.23 2.96
N ASN A 75 0.84 1.77 1.75
CA ASN A 75 0.02 2.96 1.48
C ASN A 75 -1.45 2.66 1.72
N GLY A 76 -1.98 1.55 1.20
CA GLY A 76 -3.37 1.17 1.40
C GLY A 76 -3.73 0.93 2.88
N VAL A 77 -2.83 0.33 3.66
CA VAL A 77 -3.03 0.14 5.10
C VAL A 77 -3.02 1.47 5.84
N ASN A 78 -2.06 2.35 5.55
CA ASN A 78 -2.00 3.68 6.15
C ASN A 78 -3.27 4.49 5.83
N ASP A 79 -3.71 4.48 4.58
CA ASP A 79 -4.92 5.18 4.14
C ASP A 79 -6.18 4.63 4.83
N ALA A 80 -6.29 3.29 4.94
CA ALA A 80 -7.39 2.66 5.64
C ALA A 80 -7.40 3.00 7.14
N GLN A 81 -6.24 2.96 7.80
CA GLN A 81 -6.11 3.33 9.21
C GLN A 81 -6.44 4.80 9.45
N MET A 82 -5.94 5.69 8.59
CA MET A 82 -6.27 7.13 8.63
C MET A 82 -7.76 7.36 8.37
N GLY A 83 -8.37 6.63 7.44
CA GLY A 83 -9.81 6.68 7.18
C GLY A 83 -10.65 6.26 8.39
N ILE A 84 -10.26 5.16 9.05
CA ILE A 84 -10.89 4.68 10.29
C ILE A 84 -10.73 5.69 11.44
N TYR A 85 -9.56 6.31 11.56
CA TYR A 85 -9.32 7.32 12.58
C TYR A 85 -10.19 8.57 12.35
N ARG A 86 -10.24 9.08 11.12
CA ARG A 86 -11.08 10.23 10.75
C ARG A 86 -12.56 9.95 10.98
N SER A 87 -13.06 8.79 10.53
CA SER A 87 -14.46 8.43 10.69
C SER A 87 -14.87 8.28 12.16
N GLN A 88 -13.97 7.74 13.00
CA GLN A 88 -14.18 7.72 14.45
C GLN A 88 -14.21 9.12 15.03
N SER A 89 -13.23 9.98 14.72
CA SER A 89 -13.19 11.37 15.19
C SER A 89 -14.47 12.12 14.85
N GLU A 90 -14.90 12.10 13.57
CA GLU A 90 -16.13 12.75 13.13
C GLU A 90 -17.38 12.20 13.82
N SER A 91 -17.39 10.91 14.14
CA SER A 91 -18.51 10.29 14.85
C SER A 91 -18.53 10.67 16.33
N PHE A 92 -17.37 10.78 16.98
CA PHE A 92 -17.25 11.31 18.33
C PHE A 92 -17.68 12.77 18.41
N ASP A 93 -17.24 13.62 17.47
CA ASP A 93 -17.61 15.04 17.43
C ASP A 93 -19.13 15.22 17.27
N ARG A 94 -19.75 14.47 16.34
CA ARG A 94 -21.21 14.47 16.16
C ARG A 94 -21.94 13.96 17.41
N GLY A 95 -21.47 12.88 18.00
CA GLY A 95 -22.08 12.31 19.21
C GLY A 95 -21.97 13.25 20.41
N GLN A 96 -20.83 13.92 20.57
CA GLN A 96 -20.64 14.91 21.62
C GLN A 96 -21.54 16.12 21.40
N GLY A 97 -21.65 16.64 20.17
CA GLY A 97 -22.57 17.73 19.84
C GLY A 97 -24.01 17.38 20.20
N ALA A 98 -24.49 16.24 19.72
CA ALA A 98 -25.84 15.75 20.03
C ALA A 98 -26.08 15.54 21.53
N TRP A 99 -25.07 15.06 22.29
CA TRP A 99 -25.18 14.90 23.73
C TRP A 99 -25.19 16.23 24.49
N VAL A 100 -24.38 17.20 24.06
CA VAL A 100 -24.41 18.56 24.63
C VAL A 100 -25.74 19.23 24.35
N ASP A 101 -26.25 19.11 23.13
CA ASP A 101 -27.58 19.59 22.74
C ASP A 101 -28.67 18.94 23.61
N MET A 102 -28.63 17.61 23.78
CA MET A 102 -29.57 16.89 24.64
C MET A 102 -29.49 17.34 26.11
N MET A 103 -28.30 17.51 26.68
CA MET A 103 -28.16 17.95 28.08
C MET A 103 -28.56 19.40 28.31
N ARG A 104 -28.39 20.26 27.31
CA ARG A 104 -28.85 21.65 27.37
C ARG A 104 -30.32 21.79 27.02
N GLU A 105 -30.97 20.67 26.67
CA GLU A 105 -32.31 20.65 26.09
C GLU A 105 -32.38 21.64 24.92
N GLU A 106 -31.35 21.75 24.07
CA GLU A 106 -31.34 22.67 22.93
C GLU A 106 -31.68 21.91 21.64
N GLN A 107 -32.57 22.46 20.81
CA GLN A 107 -32.92 21.91 19.50
C GLN A 107 -32.53 22.85 18.36
N ASN A 108 -32.31 22.30 17.17
CA ASN A 108 -32.00 23.08 15.97
C ASN A 108 -33.25 23.80 15.46
N ALA A 109 -33.10 25.08 15.16
CA ALA A 109 -34.14 25.95 14.63
C ALA A 109 -33.64 26.73 13.42
N VAL A 110 -34.55 27.08 12.51
CA VAL A 110 -34.25 27.89 11.32
C VAL A 110 -34.92 29.24 11.42
N ASN A 111 -34.16 30.31 11.25
CA ASN A 111 -34.71 31.66 11.29
C ASN A 111 -35.64 31.86 10.07
N PRO A 112 -36.95 32.12 10.27
CA PRO A 112 -37.91 32.22 9.16
C PRO A 112 -37.74 33.48 8.30
N TYR A 113 -36.89 34.43 8.71
CA TYR A 113 -36.60 35.66 7.96
C TYR A 113 -35.28 35.57 7.18
N THR A 114 -34.25 34.92 7.73
CA THR A 114 -32.91 34.86 7.12
C THR A 114 -32.53 33.49 6.58
N GLY A 115 -33.19 32.42 7.04
CA GLY A 115 -32.87 31.03 6.69
C GLY A 115 -31.63 30.47 7.41
N GLU A 116 -31.05 31.21 8.36
CA GLU A 116 -29.88 30.75 9.12
C GLU A 116 -30.28 29.76 10.23
N GLN A 117 -29.43 28.76 10.48
CA GLN A 117 -29.62 27.79 11.56
C GLN A 117 -29.12 28.36 12.89
N PHE A 118 -29.88 28.14 13.96
CA PHE A 118 -29.52 28.53 15.32
C PHE A 118 -30.07 27.53 16.35
N LYS A 119 -29.62 27.64 17.60
CA LYS A 119 -30.06 26.79 18.72
C LYS A 119 -31.13 27.50 19.53
N ILE A 120 -32.20 26.79 19.87
CA ILE A 120 -33.22 27.26 20.82
C ILE A 120 -33.37 26.25 21.96
N GLU A 121 -33.73 26.73 23.14
CA GLU A 121 -34.15 25.88 24.26
C GLU A 121 -35.42 25.11 23.87
N SER A 122 -35.41 23.81 24.13
CA SER A 122 -36.46 22.82 23.92
C SER A 122 -37.37 22.80 25.13
N GLY A 123 -38.65 22.45 24.94
CA GLY A 123 -39.63 22.44 26.02
C GLY A 123 -40.99 23.04 25.67
N SER A 124 -41.11 23.74 24.53
CA SER A 124 -42.40 24.23 24.00
C SER A 124 -42.80 23.54 22.69
N GLN A 125 -44.10 23.38 22.46
CA GLN A 125 -44.65 22.77 21.23
C GLN A 125 -44.50 23.65 19.99
N ARG A 126 -44.51 24.98 20.15
CA ARG A 126 -44.35 25.96 19.06
C ARG A 126 -43.42 27.08 19.46
N TYR A 127 -42.67 27.57 18.49
CA TYR A 127 -41.77 28.72 18.66
C TYR A 127 -42.10 29.79 17.64
N TYR A 128 -42.03 31.04 18.07
CA TYR A 128 -42.25 32.20 17.20
C TYR A 128 -41.05 33.14 17.28
N MET A 129 -40.69 33.73 16.15
CA MET A 129 -39.60 34.71 16.03
C MET A 129 -40.08 35.99 15.34
N ASP A 130 -39.59 37.14 15.81
CA ASP A 130 -39.78 38.44 15.16
C ASP A 130 -38.63 38.77 14.20
N GLN A 131 -38.82 39.80 13.38
CA GLN A 131 -37.79 40.28 12.43
C GLN A 131 -36.50 40.80 13.09
N TYR A 132 -36.49 40.97 14.42
CA TYR A 132 -35.34 41.46 15.19
C TYR A 132 -34.55 40.32 15.84
N GLY A 133 -34.99 39.06 15.66
CA GLY A 133 -34.35 37.87 16.20
C GLY A 133 -34.76 37.53 17.63
N ASN A 134 -35.76 38.21 18.20
CA ASN A 134 -36.35 37.78 19.47
C ASN A 134 -37.21 36.54 19.21
N TYR A 135 -37.11 35.53 20.07
CA TYR A 135 -37.95 34.34 19.99
C TYR A 135 -38.62 34.03 21.33
N TYR A 136 -39.74 33.31 21.28
CA TYR A 136 -40.35 32.73 22.47
C TYR A 136 -41.05 31.41 22.12
N GLY A 137 -41.21 30.53 23.12
CA GLY A 137 -41.90 29.25 23.02
C GLY A 137 -43.29 29.28 23.69
N THR A 138 -44.24 28.51 23.15
CA THR A 138 -45.57 28.33 23.74
C THR A 138 -46.10 26.92 23.48
N ASP A 139 -46.83 26.37 24.46
CA ASP A 139 -47.57 25.10 24.34
C ASP A 139 -49.04 25.30 23.95
N ASP A 140 -49.50 26.54 23.87
CA ASP A 140 -50.87 26.85 23.54
C ASP A 140 -51.06 26.91 22.01
N VAL A 141 -51.81 25.93 21.50
CA VAL A 141 -52.13 25.77 20.08
C VAL A 141 -52.95 26.95 19.53
N LEU A 142 -53.65 27.68 20.39
CA LEU A 142 -54.50 28.82 20.04
C LEU A 142 -53.77 30.17 20.21
N ASN A 143 -52.53 30.16 20.69
CA ASN A 143 -51.73 31.36 20.86
C ASN A 143 -51.18 31.83 19.51
N ASP A 144 -51.93 32.68 18.82
CA ASP A 144 -51.44 33.44 17.67
C ASP A 144 -50.88 34.79 18.14
N PRO A 145 -49.55 35.00 18.14
CA PRO A 145 -48.93 36.27 18.54
C PRO A 145 -49.39 37.49 17.74
N ASN A 146 -49.97 37.28 16.57
CA ASN A 146 -50.40 38.35 15.68
C ASN A 146 -51.86 38.76 15.91
N VAL A 147 -52.63 38.00 16.72
CA VAL A 147 -54.03 38.34 17.02
C VAL A 147 -54.07 39.46 18.07
N GLY A 148 -54.58 40.62 17.67
CA GLY A 148 -54.67 41.81 18.52
C GLY A 148 -53.39 42.64 18.60
N ASN A 149 -52.35 42.28 17.84
CA ASN A 149 -51.10 43.03 17.79
C ASN A 149 -51.29 44.36 17.03
N THR A 150 -51.07 45.47 17.73
CA THR A 150 -51.17 46.84 17.18
C THR A 150 -49.81 47.42 16.78
N THR A 151 -48.73 46.63 16.92
CA THR A 151 -47.37 47.01 16.57
C THR A 151 -46.88 46.29 15.30
N PRO A 152 -45.92 46.85 14.55
CA PRO A 152 -45.42 46.26 13.30
C PRO A 152 -44.52 45.02 13.49
N HIS A 153 -44.58 44.38 14.66
CA HIS A 153 -43.84 43.17 14.99
C HIS A 153 -44.62 41.96 14.46
N GLU A 154 -44.38 41.56 13.22
CA GLU A 154 -44.86 40.29 12.70
C GLU A 154 -44.07 39.15 13.36
N TRP A 155 -44.77 38.17 13.89
CA TRP A 155 -44.18 36.96 14.46
C TRP A 155 -44.42 35.80 13.50
N ARG A 156 -43.35 35.07 13.18
CA ARG A 156 -43.40 33.89 12.31
C ARG A 156 -43.03 32.66 13.08
N GLU A 157 -43.76 31.57 12.80
CA GLU A 157 -43.45 30.27 13.38
C GLU A 157 -42.07 29.82 12.91
N VAL A 158 -41.26 29.40 13.87
CA VAL A 158 -39.90 28.91 13.64
C VAL A 158 -39.99 27.41 13.36
N PRO A 159 -39.57 26.95 12.17
CA PRO A 159 -39.43 25.53 11.92
C PRO A 159 -38.32 24.98 12.81
N THR A 160 -38.67 23.97 13.62
CA THR A 160 -37.74 23.26 14.48
C THR A 160 -37.59 21.83 13.99
N GLU A 161 -36.37 21.33 13.95
CA GLU A 161 -36.10 19.93 13.65
C GLU A 161 -36.09 19.14 14.98
N PRO A 162 -36.82 18.01 15.07
CA PRO A 162 -36.77 17.12 16.23
C PRO A 162 -35.43 16.37 16.37
#